data_AF-A0A5M8QLY6-F1
#
_entry.id   AF-A0A5M8QLY6-F1
#
_cell.length_a   1.000
_cell.length_b   1.000
_cell.length_c   1.000
_cell.angle_alpha   90.00
_cell.angle_beta   90.00
_cell.angle_gamma   90.00
#
_symmetry.space_group_name_H-M   'P 1'
#
loop_
_entity.id
_entity.type
_entity.pdbx_description
1 polymer ?
#
loop_
_entity_poly.entity_id
_entity_poly.type
_entity_poly.pdbx_seq_one_letter_code
_entity_poly.pdbx_strand_id
1 'polypeptide(L)' 'MINTDQGSQYTCEHWVSTLNDLKIRISMDGKGRATNNAFIERWFRTIKQKYIYINPE' A
#
# COMPACT_ATOMS: atom_id res chain seq x y z
N MET A 1 -11.97 5.14 -2.27
CA MET A 1 -11.38 4.93 -0.93
C MET A 1 -10.03 4.28 -1.15
N ILE A 2 -8.97 4.82 -0.56
CA ILE A 2 -7.62 4.26 -0.64
C ILE A 2 -7.30 3.64 0.72
N ASN A 3 -6.89 2.38 0.73
CA ASN A 3 -6.39 1.70 1.93
C ASN A 3 -4.86 1.58 1.83
N THR A 4 -4.15 2.08 2.83
CA THR A 4 -2.69 1.97 2.94
C THR A 4 -2.30 1.47 4.32
N ASP A 5 -1.08 0.97 4.45
CA ASP A 5 -0.47 0.85 5.77
C ASP A 5 -0.18 2.22 6.39
N GLN A 6 0.32 2.20 7.64
CA GLN A 6 0.74 3.38 8.39
C GLN A 6 2.21 3.77 8.11
N GLY A 7 2.73 3.47 6.92
CA GLY A 7 4.05 3.88 6.50
C GLY A 7 4.19 5.40 6.44
N SER A 8 5.39 5.92 6.76
CA SER A 8 5.65 7.36 6.87
C SER A 8 5.26 8.16 5.62
N GLN A 9 5.39 7.54 4.44
CA GLN A 9 5.02 8.11 3.14
C GLN A 9 3.51 8.35 2.98
N TYR A 10 2.67 7.53 3.62
CA TYR A 10 1.20 7.63 3.55
C TYR A 10 0.60 8.36 4.76
N THR A 11 1.41 8.65 5.78
CA THR A 11 1.02 9.45 6.93
C THR A 11 1.52 10.89 6.85
N CYS A 12 2.25 11.27 5.80
CA CYS A 12 2.76 12.62 5.65
C CYS A 12 1.62 13.61 5.32
N GLU A 13 1.80 14.87 5.72
CA GLU A 13 0.79 15.93 5.54
C GLU A 13 0.41 16.09 4.07
N HIS A 14 1.41 16.10 3.17
CA HIS A 14 1.19 16.28 1.74
C HIS A 14 0.29 15.18 1.14
N TRP A 15 0.44 13.93 1.59
CA TRP A 15 -0.41 12.83 1.15
C TRP A 15 -1.85 13.00 1.62
N VAL A 16 -2.03 13.28 2.92
CA VAL A 16 -3.35 13.42 3.54
C VAL A 16 -4.10 14.62 2.98
N SER A 17 -3.43 15.77 2.81
CA SER A 17 -4.05 16.98 2.25
C SER A 17 -4.50 16.76 0.81
N THR A 18 -3.63 16.21 -0.04
CA THR A 18 -3.95 15.92 -1.45
C THR A 18 -5.20 15.02 -1.58
N LEU A 19 -5.28 13.96 -0.78
CA LEU A 19 -6.42 13.04 -0.85
C LEU A 19 -7.71 13.67 -0.30
N ASN A 20 -7.61 14.52 0.72
CA ASN A 20 -8.76 15.29 1.23
C ASN A 20 -9.28 16.28 0.19
N ASP A 21 -8.40 17.01 -0.51
CA ASP A 21 -8.75 17.95 -1.57
C ASP A 21 -9.48 17.25 -2.73
N LEU A 22 -9.02 16.04 -3.06
CA LEU A 22 -9.66 15.17 -4.05
C LEU A 22 -10.93 14.48 -3.54
N LYS A 23 -11.34 14.71 -2.29
CA LYS A 23 -12.47 14.06 -1.62
C LYS A 23 -12.39 12.53 -1.61
N ILE A 24 -11.17 12.00 -1.57
CA ILE A 24 -10.90 10.57 -1.52
C ILE A 24 -10.85 10.11 -0.07
N ARG A 25 -11.72 9.17 0.30
CA ARG A 25 -11.67 8.54 1.63
C ARG A 25 -10.36 7.78 1.82
N ILE A 26 -9.66 8.03 2.91
CA ILE A 26 -8.46 7.32 3.32
C ILE A 26 -8.85 6.32 4.42
N SER A 27 -8.34 5.10 4.33
CA SER A 27 -8.41 4.09 5.39
C SER A 27 -7.00 3.62 5.69
N MET A 28 -6.64 3.62 6.96
CA MET A 28 -5.42 2.96 7.46
C MET A 28 -5.88 2.08 8.60
N ASP A 29 -6.12 0.79 8.31
CA ASP A 29 -6.64 -0.13 9.32
C ASP A 29 -5.68 -0.28 10.50
N GLY A 30 -6.24 -0.57 11.68
CA GLY A 30 -5.53 -0.56 12.95
C GLY A 30 -4.26 -1.41 12.99
N LYS A 31 -3.26 -0.93 13.76
CA LYS A 31 -1.99 -1.64 14.02
C LYS A 31 -2.21 -3.13 14.27
N GLY A 32 -1.46 -3.96 13.55
CA GLY A 32 -1.48 -5.42 13.72
C GLY A 32 -2.45 -6.20 12.82
N ARG A 33 -3.18 -5.53 11.90
CA ARG A 33 -4.03 -6.22 10.90
C ARG A 33 -3.29 -6.49 9.58
N ALA A 34 -2.41 -7.49 9.58
CA ALA A 34 -1.68 -7.91 8.38
C ALA A 34 -2.58 -8.46 7.25
N THR A 35 -3.78 -8.96 7.57
CA THR A 35 -4.69 -9.57 6.59
C THR A 35 -5.15 -8.60 5.50
N ASN A 36 -5.23 -7.30 5.80
CA ASN A 36 -5.66 -6.30 4.82
C ASN A 36 -4.60 -6.06 3.74
N ASN A 37 -3.32 -6.24 4.08
CA ASN A 37 -2.21 -6.12 3.14
C ASN A 37 -1.83 -7.44 2.45
N ALA A 38 -2.39 -8.58 2.89
CA ALA A 38 -2.02 -9.89 2.35
C ALA A 38 -2.20 -10.00 0.82
N PHE A 39 -3.21 -9.33 0.27
CA PHE A 39 -3.43 -9.29 -1.18
C PHE A 39 -2.29 -8.59 -1.92
N ILE A 40 -1.93 -7.38 -1.49
CA ILE A 40 -0.89 -6.58 -2.14
C ILE A 40 0.50 -7.21 -1.95
N GLU A 41 0.78 -7.77 -0.78
CA GLU A 41 2.02 -8.52 -0.50
C GLU A 41 2.15 -9.74 -1.42
N ARG A 42 1.05 -10.47 -1.62
CA ARG A 42 1.04 -11.64 -2.53
C ARG A 42 1.27 -11.23 -3.97
N TRP A 43 0.72 -10.09 -4.41
CA TRP A 43 0.98 -9.54 -5.74
C TRP A 43 2.46 -9.19 -5.93
N PHE A 44 3.05 -8.46 -4.99
CA PHE A 44 4.48 -8.15 -5.04
C PHE A 44 5.37 -9.40 -4.99
N ARG A 45 4.98 -10.42 -4.23
CA ARG A 45 5.69 -11.72 -4.23
C ARG A 45 5.70 -12.34 -5.62
N THR A 46 4.57 -12.32 -6.33
CA THR A 46 4.50 -12.84 -7.71
C THR A 46 5.43 -12.06 -8.64
N ILE A 47 5.47 -10.74 -8.53
CA ILE A 47 6.37 -9.92 -9.36
C ILE A 47 7.82 -10.26 -9.08
N LYS A 48 8.23 -10.18 -7.81
CA LYS A 48 9.60 -10.46 -7.39
C LYS A 48 10.05 -11.84 -7.84
N GLN A 49 9.23 -12.86 -7.59
CA GLN A 49 9.58 -14.23 -7.97
C GLN A 49 9.65 -14.40 -9.49
N LYS A 50 8.59 -14.06 -10.22
CA LYS A 50 8.50 -14.41 -11.64
C LYS A 50 9.35 -13.53 -12.55
N TYR A 51 9.52 -12.24 -12.23
CA TYR A 51 10.07 -11.26 -13.17
C TYR A 51 11.35 -10.58 -12.68
N ILE A 52 11.76 -10.81 -11.44
CA ILE A 52 13.03 -10.26 -10.93
C ILE A 52 14.00 -11.38 -10.59
N TYR A 53 13.54 -12.43 -9.91
CA TYR A 53 14.42 -13.52 -9.46
C TYR A 53 14.54 -14.65 -10.47
N ILE A 54 13.42 -15.13 -11.03
CA ILE A 54 13.43 -16.26 -11.95
C ILE A 54 13.74 -15.82 -13.39
N ASN A 55 13.25 -14.65 -13.80
CA ASN A 55 13.49 -14.09 -15.13
C ASN A 55 13.96 -12.63 -15.03
N PRO A 56 15.16 -12.36 -14.47
CA PRO A 56 15.76 -11.04 -14.59
C PRO A 56 16.05 -10.75 -16.06
N GLU A 57 15.64 -9.57 -16.54
CA GLU A 57 16.12 -9.03 -17.83
C GLU A 57 17.60 -8.67 -17.77
#